data_AF-A0A7L6ABG7-F1
#
_entry.id   AF-A0A7L6ABG7-F1
#
_cell.length_a   1.000
_cell.length_b   1.000
_cell.length_c   1.000
_cell.angle_alpha   90.00
_cell.angle_beta   90.00
_cell.angle_gamma   90.00
#
_symmetry.space_group_name_H-M   'P 1'
#
loop_
_entity.id
_entity.type
_entity.pdbx_description
1 polymer ?
#
loop_
_entity_poly.entity_id
_entity_poly.type
_entity_poly.pdbx_seq_one_letter_code
_entity_poly.pdbx_strand_id
1 'polypeptide(L)'
;MRVSVPNGPPENSGGRLEWEHRSGSDRILISSPLGVGVAEINVGPGGGRLRTADGQLRESADADALMEEVTGQPLPVRQLPNWLLGRSGGAAMVTSDSAGRPARLSEAGWQIDYAYPDDNPGALPKLVSLRRDDEIDLRLRIEEWRAAP
;
A
#
# COMPACT_ATOMS: atom_id res chain seq x y z
N MET A 1 -9.94 24.81 -29.16
CA MET A 1 -9.69 24.64 -27.72
C MET A 1 -9.59 23.16 -27.43
N ARG A 2 -8.37 22.64 -27.32
CA ARG A 2 -8.05 21.29 -26.83
C ARG A 2 -6.75 21.47 -26.05
N VAL A 3 -6.81 21.27 -24.74
CA VAL A 3 -5.62 21.06 -23.94
C VAL A 3 -5.65 19.60 -23.56
N SER A 4 -4.89 18.81 -24.31
CA SER A 4 -4.45 17.50 -23.86
C SER A 4 -3.12 17.75 -23.14
N VAL A 5 -3.03 17.35 -21.88
CA VAL A 5 -1.74 17.18 -21.20
C VAL A 5 -1.49 15.68 -21.16
N PRO A 6 -0.68 15.11 -22.07
CA PRO A 6 -0.16 13.77 -21.89
C PRO A 6 1.18 13.85 -21.15
N ASN A 7 1.32 12.99 -20.13
CA ASN A 7 2.60 12.53 -19.57
C ASN A 7 3.51 13.62 -18.99
N GLY A 8 3.29 13.94 -17.71
CA GLY A 8 4.41 14.28 -16.82
C GLY A 8 5.19 13.00 -16.49
N PRO A 9 6.50 13.10 -16.18
CA PRO A 9 7.26 11.94 -15.70
C PRO A 9 6.57 11.32 -14.47
N PRO A 10 6.70 10.00 -14.22
CA PRO A 10 6.12 9.37 -13.05
C PRO A 10 6.56 10.14 -11.81
N GLU A 11 5.59 10.76 -11.12
CA GLU A 11 5.88 11.55 -9.93
C GLU A 11 6.36 10.59 -8.84
N ASN A 12 7.67 10.59 -8.59
CA ASN A 12 8.27 9.81 -7.52
C ASN A 12 7.96 10.50 -6.19
N SER A 13 6.78 10.20 -5.67
CA SER A 13 6.31 10.70 -4.39
C SER A 13 6.80 9.78 -3.27
N GLY A 14 7.93 10.15 -2.68
CA GLY A 14 8.43 9.51 -1.46
C GLY A 14 7.59 9.90 -0.23
N GLY A 15 7.52 9.03 0.78
CA GLY A 15 6.75 9.27 1.99
C GLY A 15 7.05 8.27 3.10
N ARG A 16 6.66 8.60 4.33
CA ARG A 16 6.55 7.63 5.42
C ARG A 16 5.11 7.18 5.54
N LEU A 17 4.93 5.87 5.65
CA LEU A 17 3.63 5.26 5.88
C LEU A 17 3.71 4.47 7.19
N GLU A 18 2.74 4.67 8.07
CA GLU A 18 2.50 3.84 9.25
C GLU A 18 1.14 3.16 9.07
N TRP A 19 1.13 1.84 9.18
CA TRP A 19 -0.06 1.02 8.98
C TRP A 19 -0.37 0.24 10.25
N GLU A 20 -1.58 0.41 10.78
CA GLU A 20 -2.11 -0.40 11.86
C GLU A 20 -3.30 -1.21 11.34
N HIS A 21 -3.14 -2.53 11.24
CA HIS A 21 -4.21 -3.44 10.87
C HIS A 21 -4.85 -4.04 12.13
N ARG A 22 -6.18 -3.96 12.24
CA ARG A 22 -7.00 -4.62 13.25
C ARG A 22 -8.07 -5.46 12.58
N SER A 23 -8.69 -6.37 13.33
CA SER A 23 -9.78 -7.23 12.81
C SER A 23 -10.91 -6.40 12.21
N GLY A 24 -10.95 -6.30 10.89
CA GLY A 24 -11.98 -5.58 10.12
C GLY A 24 -11.74 -4.08 9.93
N SER A 25 -10.61 -3.52 10.36
CA SER A 25 -10.31 -2.11 10.15
C SER A 25 -8.82 -1.82 10.02
N ASP A 26 -8.47 -0.87 9.19
CA ASP A 26 -7.11 -0.40 8.98
C ASP A 26 -7.01 1.09 9.29
N ARG A 27 -5.93 1.49 9.95
CA ARG A 27 -5.55 2.90 10.12
C ARG A 27 -4.22 3.14 9.43
N ILE A 28 -4.20 4.09 8.52
CA ILE A 28 -3.05 4.40 7.67
C ILE A 28 -2.69 5.86 7.92
N LEU A 29 -1.46 6.11 8.35
CA LEU A 29 -0.89 7.45 8.47
C LEU A 29 0.16 7.64 7.38
N ILE A 30 0.00 8.69 6.57
CA ILE A 30 0.88 9.00 5.45
C ILE A 30 1.48 10.38 5.70
N SER A 31 2.80 10.47 5.64
CA SER A 31 3.55 11.72 5.81
C SER A 31 4.48 11.92 4.62
N SER A 32 4.28 12.99 3.84
CA SER A 32 5.17 13.31 2.72
C SER A 32 6.30 14.28 3.15
N PRO A 33 7.56 14.06 2.72
CA PRO A 33 8.68 14.95 2.99
C PRO A 33 8.58 16.27 2.21
N LEU A 34 7.73 16.33 1.17
CA LEU A 34 7.48 17.53 0.36
C LEU A 34 6.57 18.56 1.04
N GLY A 35 6.15 18.31 2.28
CA GLY A 35 5.40 19.29 3.07
C GLY A 35 3.89 19.34 2.77
N VAL A 36 3.35 18.38 2.02
CA VAL A 36 1.90 18.29 1.71
C VAL A 36 1.08 17.86 2.94
N GLY A 37 1.74 17.51 4.04
CA GLY A 37 1.14 17.29 5.34
C GLY A 37 0.98 15.81 5.69
N VAL A 38 0.40 15.57 6.88
CA VAL A 38 0.02 14.23 7.36
C VAL A 38 -1.42 13.96 6.97
N ALA A 39 -1.69 12.80 6.37
CA ALA A 39 -3.03 12.30 6.12
C ALA A 39 -3.27 11.04 6.95
N GLU A 40 -4.47 10.93 7.51
CA GLU A 40 -4.96 9.73 8.18
C GLU A 40 -6.12 9.14 7.39
N ILE A 41 -6.01 7.87 7.01
CA ILE A 41 -7.09 7.11 6.39
C ILE A 41 -7.49 5.99 7.35
N ASN A 42 -8.75 5.97 7.76
CA ASN A 42 -9.35 4.86 8.48
C ASN A 42 -10.24 4.08 7.52
N VAL A 43 -9.96 2.79 7.31
CA VAL A 43 -10.71 1.88 6.43
C VAL A 43 -11.45 0.87 7.29
N GLY A 44 -12.69 0.57 6.94
CA GLY A 44 -13.52 -0.43 7.60
C GLY A 44 -14.49 -1.12 6.64
N PRO A 45 -15.42 -1.95 7.14
CA PRO A 45 -16.34 -2.69 6.28
C PRO A 45 -17.25 -1.77 5.45
N GLY A 46 -17.62 -0.61 5.98
CA GLY A 46 -18.52 0.36 5.31
C GLY A 46 -17.84 1.36 4.38
N GLY A 47 -16.52 1.32 4.19
CA GLY A 47 -15.77 2.29 3.39
C GLY A 47 -14.57 2.84 4.16
N GLY A 48 -14.19 4.09 3.86
CA GLY A 48 -13.10 4.77 4.54
C GLY A 48 -13.40 6.22 4.88
N ARG A 49 -12.56 6.77 5.75
CA ARG A 49 -12.56 8.19 6.14
C ARG A 49 -11.13 8.73 6.08
N LEU A 50 -10.94 9.78 5.29
CA LEU A 50 -9.71 10.55 5.16
C LEU A 50 -9.78 11.80 6.03
N ARG A 51 -8.72 12.07 6.78
CA ARG A 51 -8.46 13.33 7.49
C ARG A 51 -7.14 13.90 7.00
N THR A 52 -7.17 15.10 6.43
CA THR A 52 -5.96 15.79 5.96
C THR A 52 -5.38 16.71 7.05
N ALA A 53 -4.16 17.19 6.84
CA ALA A 53 -3.47 18.08 7.77
C ALA A 53 -4.21 19.41 8.03
N ASP A 54 -4.97 19.90 7.04
CA ASP A 54 -5.82 21.10 7.16
C ASP A 54 -7.10 20.84 7.97
N GLY A 55 -7.32 19.59 8.42
CA GLY A 55 -8.50 19.19 9.19
C GLY A 55 -9.71 18.87 8.33
N GLN A 56 -9.59 18.89 6.99
CA GLN A 56 -10.65 18.43 6.09
C GLN A 56 -10.92 16.94 6.33
N LEU A 57 -12.20 16.59 6.40
CA LEU A 57 -12.68 15.23 6.52
C LEU A 57 -13.42 14.84 5.24
N ARG A 58 -13.09 13.66 4.71
CA ARG A 58 -13.75 13.06 3.56
C ARG A 58 -14.09 11.62 3.86
N GLU A 59 -15.21 11.17 3.32
CA GLU A 59 -15.71 9.82 3.49
C GLU A 59 -16.09 9.26 2.13
N SER A 60 -15.78 7.99 1.92
CA SER A 60 -16.08 7.29 0.67
C SER A 60 -16.37 5.83 0.97
N ALA A 61 -17.31 5.25 0.22
CA ALA A 61 -17.49 3.79 0.21
C ALA A 61 -16.30 3.07 -0.45
N ASP A 62 -15.58 3.78 -1.33
CA ASP A 62 -14.36 3.33 -1.97
C ASP A 62 -13.13 3.91 -1.26
N ALA A 63 -12.43 3.05 -0.53
CA ALA A 63 -11.25 3.45 0.24
C ALA A 63 -10.03 3.71 -0.66
N ASP A 64 -9.99 3.10 -1.85
CA ASP A 64 -8.91 3.24 -2.81
C ASP A 64 -8.92 4.68 -3.39
N ALA A 65 -10.11 5.25 -3.63
CA ALA A 65 -10.27 6.65 -4.01
C ALA A 65 -9.75 7.65 -2.97
N LEU A 66 -9.90 7.35 -1.67
CA LEU A 66 -9.35 8.20 -0.61
C LEU A 66 -7.82 8.17 -0.57
N MET A 67 -7.23 7.03 -0.94
CA MET A 67 -5.79 6.87 -1.06
C MET A 67 -5.25 7.59 -2.31
N GLU A 68 -6.02 7.61 -3.40
CA GLU A 68 -5.71 8.39 -4.59
C GLU A 68 -5.66 9.89 -4.29
N GLU A 69 -6.58 10.42 -3.47
CA GLU A 69 -6.54 11.83 -3.06
C GLU A 69 -5.24 12.22 -2.34
N VAL A 70 -4.60 11.26 -1.67
CA VAL A 70 -3.37 11.50 -0.89
C VAL A 70 -2.11 11.22 -1.71
N THR A 71 -2.13 10.17 -2.52
CA THR A 71 -0.93 9.67 -3.22
C THR A 71 -0.91 10.01 -4.72
N GLY A 72 -2.03 10.47 -5.27
CA GLY A 72 -2.24 10.64 -6.71
C GLY A 72 -2.47 9.34 -7.47
N GLN A 73 -2.53 8.20 -6.78
CA GLN A 73 -2.66 6.86 -7.37
C GLN A 73 -3.73 6.03 -6.63
N PRO A 74 -4.61 5.32 -7.34
CA PRO A 74 -5.62 4.45 -6.73
C PRO A 74 -4.96 3.15 -6.25
N LEU A 75 -4.38 3.21 -5.05
CA LEU A 75 -3.75 2.03 -4.44
C LEU A 75 -4.82 1.14 -3.78
N PRO A 76 -4.69 -0.20 -3.89
CA PRO A 76 -5.67 -1.17 -3.41
C PRO A 76 -5.56 -1.36 -1.89
N VAL A 77 -6.05 -0.39 -1.12
CA VAL A 77 -5.79 -0.31 0.33
C VAL A 77 -6.40 -1.46 1.11
N ARG A 78 -7.44 -2.10 0.57
CA ARG A 78 -8.09 -3.24 1.22
C ARG A 78 -7.28 -4.54 1.06
N GLN A 79 -6.45 -4.63 0.03
CA GLN A 79 -5.65 -5.81 -0.29
C GLN A 79 -4.23 -5.70 0.28
N LEU A 80 -3.70 -4.46 0.36
CA LEU A 80 -2.35 -4.18 0.85
C LEU A 80 -1.98 -4.91 2.15
N PRO A 81 -2.79 -4.95 3.23
CA PRO A 81 -2.42 -5.64 4.47
C PRO A 81 -2.08 -7.12 4.27
N ASN A 82 -2.87 -7.82 3.45
CA ASN A 82 -2.64 -9.21 3.15
C ASN A 82 -1.41 -9.38 2.27
N TRP A 83 -1.28 -8.53 1.24
CA TRP A 83 -0.11 -8.55 0.36
C TRP A 83 1.19 -8.25 1.10
N LEU A 84 1.23 -7.33 2.06
CA LEU A 84 2.43 -7.05 2.85
C LEU A 84 2.95 -8.30 3.60
N LEU A 85 2.06 -9.24 3.91
CA LEU A 85 2.38 -10.51 4.58
C LEU A 85 2.47 -11.70 3.62
N GLY A 86 2.41 -11.46 2.30
CA GLY A 86 2.41 -12.52 1.29
C GLY A 86 1.16 -13.38 1.28
N ARG A 87 0.05 -12.87 1.79
CA ARG A 87 -1.25 -13.54 1.84
C ARG A 87 -2.13 -13.08 0.67
N SER A 88 -2.83 -14.01 0.03
CA SER A 88 -3.79 -13.71 -1.03
C SER A 88 -5.15 -13.38 -0.45
N GLY A 89 -5.84 -12.40 -1.04
CA GLY A 89 -7.24 -12.09 -0.72
C GLY A 89 -8.25 -12.91 -1.53
N GLY A 90 -7.80 -13.63 -2.55
CA GLY A 90 -8.62 -14.44 -3.44
C GLY A 90 -7.79 -15.32 -4.37
N ALA A 91 -8.05 -15.19 -5.68
CA ALA A 91 -7.35 -15.95 -6.71
C ALA A 91 -5.97 -15.32 -6.98
N ALA A 92 -4.94 -15.89 -6.36
CA ALA A 92 -3.55 -15.48 -6.54
C ALA A 92 -2.65 -16.63 -6.98
N MET A 93 -1.54 -16.28 -7.62
CA MET A 93 -0.40 -17.16 -7.81
C MET A 93 0.72 -16.72 -6.87
N VAL A 94 1.23 -17.65 -6.04
CA VAL A 94 2.33 -17.38 -5.12
C VAL A 94 3.46 -18.35 -5.42
N THR A 95 4.67 -17.83 -5.63
CA THR A 95 5.90 -18.63 -5.65
C THR A 95 6.65 -18.43 -4.35
N SER A 96 7.34 -19.46 -3.89
CA SER A 96 8.13 -19.41 -2.67
C SER A 96 9.62 -19.37 -2.97
N ASP A 97 10.40 -18.78 -2.05
CA ASP A 97 11.84 -18.88 -2.03
C ASP A 97 12.31 -20.24 -1.46
N SER A 98 13.63 -20.45 -1.39
CA SER A 98 14.23 -21.67 -0.84
C SER A 98 13.91 -21.93 0.63
N ALA A 99 13.55 -20.89 1.38
CA ALA A 99 13.13 -20.98 2.79
C ALA A 99 11.62 -21.21 2.93
N GLY A 100 10.88 -21.35 1.82
CA GLY A 100 9.44 -21.59 1.80
C GLY A 100 8.57 -20.34 1.97
N ARG A 101 9.16 -19.15 1.99
CA ARG A 101 8.45 -17.87 2.16
C ARG A 101 7.99 -17.33 0.81
N PRO A 102 6.92 -16.51 0.74
CA PRO A 102 6.48 -15.87 -0.50
C PRO A 102 7.60 -15.05 -1.17
N ALA A 103 8.06 -15.48 -2.35
CA ALA A 103 9.03 -14.73 -3.15
C ALA A 103 8.34 -13.77 -4.12
N ARG A 104 7.23 -14.21 -4.72
CA ARG A 104 6.39 -13.39 -5.59
C ARG A 104 4.92 -13.77 -5.43
N LEU A 105 4.05 -12.78 -5.39
CA LEU A 105 2.59 -12.93 -5.42
C LEU A 105 2.05 -12.17 -6.63
N SER A 106 1.11 -12.80 -7.35
CA SER A 106 0.37 -12.17 -8.44
C SER A 106 -1.12 -12.29 -8.19
N GLU A 107 -1.81 -11.16 -8.01
CA GLU A 107 -3.25 -11.11 -7.71
C GLU A 107 -3.88 -9.85 -8.29
N ALA A 108 -5.06 -9.95 -8.91
CA ALA A 108 -5.82 -8.82 -9.43
C ALA A 108 -5.03 -7.85 -10.35
N GLY A 109 -4.10 -8.38 -11.16
CA GLY A 109 -3.24 -7.58 -12.05
C GLY A 109 -2.00 -6.96 -11.38
N TRP A 110 -1.84 -7.16 -10.07
CA TRP A 110 -0.66 -6.72 -9.34
C TRP A 110 0.38 -7.83 -9.28
N GLN A 111 1.65 -7.45 -9.40
CA GLN A 111 2.79 -8.28 -9.08
C GLN A 111 3.48 -7.72 -7.84
N ILE A 112 3.66 -8.55 -6.83
CA ILE A 112 4.29 -8.21 -5.57
C ILE A 112 5.55 -9.07 -5.42
N ASP A 113 6.70 -8.43 -5.33
CA ASP A 113 7.99 -9.06 -5.09
C ASP A 113 8.45 -8.78 -3.65
N TYR A 114 8.90 -9.82 -2.95
CA TYR A 114 9.30 -9.76 -1.55
C TYR A 114 10.82 -9.88 -1.40
N ALA A 115 11.40 -9.09 -0.51
CA ALA A 115 12.77 -9.30 -0.05
C ALA A 115 12.84 -9.34 1.48
N TYR A 116 13.64 -10.28 1.98
CA TYR A 116 13.77 -10.60 3.39
C TYR A 116 15.14 -10.16 3.93
N PRO A 117 15.26 -9.91 5.24
CA PRO A 117 16.53 -9.51 5.86
C PRO A 117 17.58 -10.64 5.88
N ASP A 118 17.14 -11.89 5.92
CA ASP A 118 17.97 -13.09 6.06
C ASP A 118 17.21 -14.34 5.54
N ASP A 119 17.75 -15.55 5.69
CA ASP A 119 17.16 -16.81 5.22
C ASP A 119 16.23 -17.51 6.24
N ASN A 120 15.95 -16.88 7.39
CA ASN A 120 15.06 -17.46 8.38
C ASN A 120 13.65 -17.63 7.79
N PRO A 121 13.07 -18.85 7.79
CA PRO A 121 11.72 -19.09 7.27
C PRO A 121 10.63 -18.27 7.98
N GLY A 122 10.87 -17.82 9.21
CA GLY A 122 9.97 -16.95 9.96
C GLY A 122 10.21 -15.44 9.77
N ALA A 123 11.18 -15.02 8.96
CA ALA A 123 11.45 -13.61 8.74
C ALA A 123 10.29 -12.93 7.99
N LEU A 124 9.90 -11.75 8.45
CA LEU A 124 8.95 -10.90 7.74
C LEU A 124 9.64 -10.11 6.63
N PRO A 125 8.92 -9.75 5.55
CA PRO A 125 9.48 -8.93 4.48
C PRO A 125 10.06 -7.62 5.00
N LYS A 126 11.23 -7.23 4.50
CA LYS A 126 11.84 -5.91 4.74
C LYS A 126 11.59 -4.95 3.59
N LEU A 127 11.33 -5.49 2.40
CA LEU A 127 10.99 -4.75 1.20
C LEU A 127 9.87 -5.47 0.47
N VAL A 128 8.84 -4.73 0.11
CA VAL A 128 7.75 -5.20 -0.75
C VAL A 128 7.67 -4.25 -1.93
N SER A 129 7.81 -4.78 -3.14
CA SER A 129 7.68 -4.01 -4.38
C SER A 129 6.42 -4.44 -5.09
N LEU A 130 5.48 -3.52 -5.25
CA LEU A 130 4.20 -3.74 -5.91
C LEU A 130 4.24 -3.05 -7.26
N ARG A 131 3.88 -3.79 -8.30
CA ARG A 131 3.80 -3.29 -9.67
C ARG A 131 2.45 -3.62 -10.26
N ARG A 132 1.86 -2.66 -10.95
CA ARG A 132 0.67 -2.86 -11.77
C ARG A 132 0.99 -2.35 -13.17
N ASP A 133 1.07 -3.30 -14.10
CA ASP A 133 1.44 -3.02 -15.49
C ASP A 133 2.70 -2.11 -15.55
N ASP A 134 2.71 -1.12 -16.44
CA ASP A 134 3.76 -0.08 -16.54
C ASP A 134 3.32 1.26 -15.90
N GLU A 135 2.20 1.28 -15.18
CA GLU A 135 1.58 2.51 -14.66
C GLU A 135 1.97 2.81 -13.21
N ILE A 136 2.10 1.78 -12.37
CA ILE A 136 2.35 1.94 -10.93
C ILE A 136 3.53 1.06 -10.49
N ASP A 137 4.57 1.70 -9.96
CA ASP A 137 5.67 1.05 -9.23
C ASP A 137 5.71 1.62 -7.81
N LEU A 138 5.30 0.81 -6.84
CA LEU A 138 5.29 1.17 -5.43
C LEU A 138 6.32 0.32 -4.69
N ARG A 139 7.25 0.99 -4.00
CA ARG A 139 8.27 0.32 -3.18
C ARG A 139 8.09 0.66 -1.72
N LEU A 140 7.76 -0.35 -0.92
CA LEU A 140 7.55 -0.23 0.52
C LEU A 140 8.71 -0.86 1.26
N ARG A 141 9.56 -0.02 1.85
CA ARG A 141 10.59 -0.46 2.77
C ARG A 141 10.00 -0.46 4.18
N ILE A 142 10.00 -1.63 4.81
CA ILE A 142 9.42 -1.82 6.13
C ILE A 142 10.55 -1.68 7.15
N GLU A 143 10.46 -0.61 7.95
CA GLU A 143 11.45 -0.33 8.98
C GLU A 143 11.20 -1.15 10.25
N GLU A 144 9.93 -1.41 10.57
CA GLU A 144 9.56 -2.12 11.79
C GLU A 144 8.23 -2.85 11.64
N TRP A 145 8.19 -4.08 12.16
CA TRP A 145 6.95 -4.84 12.35
C TRP A 145 6.59 -4.85 13.83
N ARG A 146 5.35 -4.50 14.15
CA ARG A 146 4.80 -4.58 15.50
C ARG A 146 3.53 -5.39 15.50
N ALA A 147 3.45 -6.37 16.40
CA ALA A 147 2.17 -6.98 16.73
C ALA A 147 1.37 -5.97 17.57
N ALA A 148 0.11 -5.77 17.21
CA ALA A 148 -0.80 -5.05 18.09
C ALA A 148 -0.93 -5.84 19.42
N PRO A 149 -0.92 -5.15 20.57
CA PRO A 149 -1.05 -5.78 21.88
C PRO A 149 -2.42 -6.45 22.10
#